data_AF-A0A4Z0PUQ6-F1
#
_entry.id   AF-A0A4Z0PUQ6-F1
#
_cell.length_a   1.000
_cell.length_b   1.000
_cell.length_c   1.000
_cell.angle_alpha   90.00
_cell.angle_beta   90.00
_cell.angle_gamma   90.00
#
_symmetry.space_group_name_H-M   'P 1'
#
loop_
_entity.id
_entity.type
_entity.pdbx_description
1 polymer ?
#
loop_
_entity_poly.entity_id
_entity_poly.type
_entity_poly.pdbx_seq_one_letter_code
_entity_poly.pdbx_strand_id
1 'polypeptide(L)'
;MQTTAYAGEPILFRVRIGNTADSAVTLVYALDGSDGLLRVPAAYFSAQQLTPGLLQQEPGRCICLNDIDSTDFIRLPPRASFDPLEKEAKYSFKISQIYPTLPAGDYAIRFHYSTLEPQQERWMGWSSLPPDVTQEEWRARTKRHREAVRQQLQRVPRVRLVSNLVRVHVEPARLPVAQLGAE
;
A
#
# COMPACT_ATOMS: atom_id res chain seq x y z
N MET A 1 15.07 -8.80 14.69
CA MET A 1 13.73 -9.12 15.21
C MET A 1 13.15 -10.21 14.32
N GLN A 2 12.80 -11.35 14.92
CA GLN A 2 12.15 -12.47 14.24
C GLN A 2 10.73 -12.56 14.79
N THR A 3 9.75 -12.67 13.90
CA THR A 3 8.32 -12.80 14.26
C THR A 3 7.84 -14.17 13.78
N THR A 4 7.01 -14.83 14.59
CA THR A 4 6.34 -16.09 14.21
C THR A 4 4.91 -15.82 13.79
N ALA A 5 4.45 -16.44 12.71
CA ALA A 5 3.09 -16.42 12.20
C ALA A 5 2.67 -17.82 11.72
N TYR A 6 1.40 -18.03 11.36
CA TYR A 6 0.90 -19.30 10.84
C TYR A 6 0.46 -19.16 9.39
N ALA A 7 0.66 -20.21 8.60
CA ALA A 7 0.23 -20.23 7.20
C ALA A 7 -1.29 -20.03 7.11
N GLY A 8 -1.71 -19.12 6.23
CA GLY A 8 -3.12 -18.74 6.09
C GLY A 8 -3.60 -17.63 7.05
N GLU A 9 -2.78 -17.21 8.02
CA GLU A 9 -3.10 -16.11 8.93
C GLU A 9 -2.50 -14.76 8.48
N PRO A 10 -3.12 -13.62 8.85
CA PRO A 10 -2.51 -12.32 8.67
C PRO A 10 -1.18 -12.16 9.37
N ILE A 11 -0.18 -11.67 8.64
CA ILE A 11 0.97 -11.01 9.26
C ILE A 11 0.71 -9.51 9.27
N LEU A 12 0.58 -8.94 10.46
CA LEU A 12 0.33 -7.52 10.65
C LEU A 12 1.66 -6.77 10.77
N PHE A 13 1.96 -5.92 9.79
CA PHE A 13 3.08 -5.00 9.82
C PHE A 13 2.62 -3.62 10.27
N ARG A 14 3.43 -2.95 11.08
CA ARG A 14 3.31 -1.51 11.33
C ARG A 14 4.38 -0.80 10.53
N VAL A 15 3.98 0.14 9.68
CA VAL A 15 4.92 0.91 8.86
C VAL A 15 5.00 2.31 9.44
N ARG A 16 6.22 2.87 9.49
CA ARG A 16 6.45 4.25 9.91
C ARG A 16 7.47 4.90 9.00
N ILE A 17 7.07 6.02 8.41
CA ILE A 17 7.98 6.91 7.69
C ILE A 17 8.19 8.14 8.57
N GLY A 18 9.44 8.39 8.95
CA GLY A 18 9.83 9.53 9.77
C GLY A 18 10.38 10.69 8.92
N ASN A 19 10.01 11.92 9.26
CA ASN A 19 10.63 13.13 8.73
C ASN A 19 11.84 13.50 9.58
N THR A 20 13.04 13.23 9.08
CA THR A 20 14.30 13.58 9.76
C THR A 20 14.81 14.97 9.42
N ALA A 21 14.15 15.70 8.51
CA ALA A 21 14.51 17.06 8.16
C ALA A 21 14.01 18.06 9.22
N ASP A 22 14.56 19.27 9.17
CA ASP A 22 14.17 20.39 10.04
C ASP A 22 12.98 21.19 9.49
N SER A 23 12.42 20.77 8.35
CA SER A 23 11.25 21.38 7.71
C SER A 23 10.12 20.38 7.54
N ALA A 24 8.88 20.85 7.47
CA ALA A 24 7.74 20.01 7.14
C ALA A 24 7.84 19.47 5.70
N VAL A 25 7.36 18.25 5.48
CA VAL A 25 7.34 17.58 4.18
C VAL A 25 5.93 17.14 3.85
N THR A 26 5.49 17.31 2.61
CA THR A 26 4.22 16.75 2.15
C THR A 26 4.45 15.34 1.61
N LEU A 27 3.77 14.34 2.16
CA LEU A 27 3.78 12.96 1.69
C LEU A 27 2.36 12.55 1.32
N VAL A 28 2.22 11.39 0.70
CA VAL A 28 0.93 10.83 0.27
C VAL A 28 0.75 9.47 0.93
N TYR A 29 -0.45 9.22 1.46
CA TYR A 29 -0.83 7.87 1.89
C TYR A 29 -0.71 6.88 0.74
N ALA A 30 -0.60 5.59 1.06
CA ALA A 30 -0.86 4.56 0.07
C ALA A 30 -2.28 4.77 -0.47
N LEU A 31 -2.40 4.53 -1.78
CA LEU A 31 -3.65 4.62 -2.52
C LEU A 31 -4.01 3.23 -3.05
N ASP A 32 -5.28 3.06 -3.42
CA ASP A 32 -5.69 1.90 -4.20
C ASP A 32 -4.79 1.72 -5.45
N GLY A 33 -4.29 0.49 -5.62
CA GLY A 33 -3.33 0.09 -6.66
C GLY A 33 -1.85 0.37 -6.37
N SER A 34 -1.50 0.96 -5.22
CA SER A 34 -0.11 1.28 -4.85
C SER A 34 0.76 0.05 -4.59
N ASP A 35 0.17 -1.00 -4.02
CA ASP A 35 0.84 -2.25 -3.69
C ASP A 35 1.09 -3.12 -4.93
N GLY A 36 0.17 -3.08 -5.90
CA GLY A 36 0.31 -3.72 -7.20
C GLY A 36 1.14 -2.94 -8.22
N LEU A 37 1.77 -1.82 -7.82
CA LEU A 37 2.52 -0.91 -8.70
C LEU A 37 1.69 -0.32 -9.86
N LEU A 38 0.37 -0.34 -9.75
CA LEU A 38 -0.55 0.23 -10.74
C LEU A 38 -0.63 1.75 -10.61
N ARG A 39 -0.31 2.27 -9.42
CA ARG A 39 -0.40 3.68 -9.06
C ARG A 39 0.77 4.16 -8.20
N VAL A 40 0.83 5.47 -8.03
CA VAL A 40 1.79 6.19 -7.20
C VAL A 40 1.05 6.88 -6.03
N PRO A 41 1.63 6.94 -4.82
CA PRO A 41 2.93 6.39 -4.42
C PRO A 41 2.96 4.87 -4.59
N ALA A 42 4.07 4.31 -5.04
CA ALA A 42 4.25 2.86 -4.92
C ALA A 42 4.45 2.58 -3.44
N ALA A 43 3.61 1.72 -2.86
CA ALA A 43 3.64 1.36 -1.44
C ALA A 43 3.37 -0.12 -1.32
N TYR A 44 4.42 -0.93 -1.27
CA TYR A 44 4.29 -2.38 -1.40
C TYR A 44 5.30 -3.08 -0.51
N PHE A 45 5.01 -4.34 -0.18
CA PHE A 45 6.00 -5.19 0.43
C PHE A 45 6.64 -6.10 -0.61
N SER A 46 7.89 -6.49 -0.36
CA SER A 46 8.54 -7.60 -1.04
C SER A 46 8.86 -8.67 -0.01
N ALA A 47 8.45 -9.91 -0.28
CA ALA A 47 8.83 -11.08 0.50
C ALA A 47 9.79 -11.95 -0.33
N GLN A 48 10.91 -12.32 0.26
CA GLN A 48 11.82 -13.33 -0.29
C GLN A 48 11.81 -14.53 0.64
N GLN A 49 11.42 -15.70 0.14
CA GLN A 49 11.57 -16.95 0.89
C GLN A 49 13.06 -17.30 0.95
N LEU A 50 13.55 -17.56 2.16
CA LEU A 50 14.97 -17.84 2.40
C LEU A 50 15.35 -19.28 2.06
N THR A 51 14.36 -20.17 2.01
CA THR A 51 14.49 -21.57 1.59
C THR A 51 13.51 -21.81 0.43
N PRO A 52 13.91 -22.45 -0.69
CA PRO A 52 13.08 -22.47 -1.89
C PRO A 52 11.76 -23.21 -1.67
N GLY A 53 10.67 -22.46 -1.65
CA GLY A 53 9.32 -22.93 -1.93
C GLY A 53 8.77 -22.11 -3.11
N LEU A 54 7.87 -22.72 -3.88
CA LEU A 54 7.19 -22.01 -4.96
C LEU A 54 6.13 -21.09 -4.35
N LEU A 55 6.36 -19.78 -4.40
CA LEU A 55 5.31 -18.80 -4.15
C LEU A 55 4.33 -18.83 -5.32
N GLN A 56 3.04 -19.03 -5.03
CA GLN A 56 2.00 -18.96 -6.06
C GLN A 56 1.91 -17.54 -6.63
N GLN A 57 1.73 -17.45 -7.95
CA GLN A 57 1.45 -16.17 -8.61
C GLN A 57 0.06 -15.68 -8.23
N GLU A 58 -0.07 -14.38 -8.07
CA GLU A 58 -1.31 -13.76 -7.60
C GLU A 58 -2.38 -13.70 -8.69
N PRO A 59 -3.67 -13.84 -8.33
CA PRO A 59 -4.77 -13.56 -9.25
C PRO A 59 -4.78 -12.09 -9.66
N GLY A 60 -5.16 -11.83 -10.93
CA GLY A 60 -5.25 -10.49 -11.49
C GLY A 60 -6.17 -9.57 -10.67
N ARG A 61 -5.77 -8.31 -10.51
CA ARG A 61 -6.54 -7.29 -9.78
C ARG A 61 -7.47 -6.52 -10.71
N CYS A 62 -8.61 -6.10 -10.16
CA CYS A 62 -9.45 -5.08 -10.82
C CYS A 62 -8.65 -3.79 -11.03
N ILE A 63 -8.81 -3.18 -12.21
CA ILE A 63 -8.01 -2.02 -12.68
C ILE A 63 -8.69 -0.68 -12.32
N CYS A 64 -9.87 -0.71 -11.69
CA CYS A 64 -10.58 0.51 -11.28
C CYS A 64 -9.94 1.07 -10.00
N LEU A 65 -9.20 2.17 -10.14
CA LEU A 65 -8.53 2.86 -9.04
C LEU A 65 -9.27 4.15 -8.71
N ASN A 66 -9.57 4.42 -7.43
CA ASN A 66 -10.26 5.67 -7.05
C ASN A 66 -9.47 6.92 -7.42
N ASP A 67 -10.09 8.08 -7.61
CA ASP A 67 -9.32 9.31 -7.78
C ASP A 67 -8.59 9.71 -6.48
N ILE A 68 -7.43 10.34 -6.62
CA ILE A 68 -6.66 10.91 -5.50
C ILE A 68 -7.31 12.24 -5.12
N ASP A 69 -7.40 12.57 -3.85
CA ASP A 69 -7.97 13.82 -3.35
C ASP A 69 -7.06 14.53 -2.34
N SER A 70 -7.50 15.70 -1.87
CA SER A 70 -6.71 16.51 -0.92
C SER A 70 -6.47 15.85 0.42
N THR A 71 -7.31 14.88 0.81
CA THR A 71 -7.19 14.13 2.06
C THR A 71 -6.19 12.98 1.95
N ASP A 72 -5.67 12.68 0.76
CA ASP A 72 -4.57 11.72 0.56
C ASP A 72 -3.20 12.32 0.89
N PHE A 73 -3.11 13.64 0.97
CA PHE A 73 -1.88 14.36 1.27
C PHE A 73 -1.76 14.62 2.77
N ILE A 74 -0.60 14.29 3.33
CA ILE A 74 -0.25 14.60 4.71
C ILE A 74 0.92 15.59 4.72
N ARG A 75 0.77 16.68 5.47
CA ARG A 75 1.89 17.56 5.81
C ARG A 75 2.52 17.05 7.10
N LEU A 76 3.65 16.38 6.98
CA LEU A 76 4.39 15.79 8.07
C LEU A 76 5.34 16.82 8.69
N PRO A 77 5.15 17.22 9.97
CA PRO A 77 6.05 18.15 10.64
C PRO A 77 7.50 17.61 10.76
N PRO A 78 8.49 18.47 11.04
CA PRO A 78 9.83 18.03 11.42
C PRO A 78 9.77 17.02 12.56
N ARG A 79 10.60 15.97 12.50
CA ARG A 79 10.72 14.93 13.53
C ARG A 79 9.47 14.09 13.80
N ALA A 80 8.39 14.29 13.06
CA ALA A 80 7.18 13.48 13.14
C ALA A 80 7.30 12.20 12.29
N SER A 81 6.40 11.26 12.52
CA SER A 81 6.24 10.05 11.70
C SER A 81 4.78 9.83 11.34
N PHE A 82 4.53 9.19 10.19
CA PHE A 82 3.20 8.72 9.80
C PHE A 82 3.25 7.28 9.29
N ASP A 83 2.11 6.61 9.33
CA ASP A 83 1.92 5.30 8.72
C ASP A 83 1.27 5.49 7.34
N PRO A 84 1.96 5.16 6.23
CA PRO A 84 1.39 5.32 4.89
C PRO A 84 0.17 4.43 4.65
N LEU A 85 -0.06 3.40 5.47
CA LEU A 85 -1.16 2.46 5.32
C LEU A 85 -2.39 2.83 6.20
N GLU A 86 -2.33 3.90 6.98
CA GLU A 86 -3.39 4.27 7.95
C GLU A 86 -4.74 4.58 7.29
N LYS A 87 -4.73 5.14 6.08
CA LYS A 87 -5.95 5.56 5.35
C LYS A 87 -6.67 4.40 4.66
N GLU A 88 -6.03 3.23 4.55
CA GLU A 88 -6.56 2.06 3.85
C GLU A 88 -7.78 1.41 4.56
N ALA A 89 -8.28 1.96 5.66
CA ALA A 89 -9.55 1.51 6.25
C ALA A 89 -10.76 1.66 5.29
N LYS A 90 -10.65 2.40 4.18
CA LYS A 90 -11.70 2.51 3.15
C LYS A 90 -11.51 1.56 1.95
N TYR A 91 -10.33 0.98 1.76
CA TYR A 91 -9.99 0.16 0.59
C TYR A 91 -9.15 -1.03 1.03
N SER A 92 -9.55 -2.24 0.68
CA SER A 92 -8.81 -3.43 1.11
C SER A 92 -7.43 -3.45 0.44
N PHE A 93 -6.41 -2.96 1.13
CA PHE A 93 -5.00 -3.14 0.81
C PHE A 93 -4.66 -4.63 0.95
N LYS A 94 -5.10 -5.43 -0.03
CA LYS A 94 -4.82 -6.85 -0.09
C LYS A 94 -3.39 -6.99 -0.58
N ILE A 95 -2.38 -6.79 0.28
CA ILE A 95 -1.01 -7.11 -0.08
C ILE A 95 -0.93 -8.63 -0.20
N SER A 96 -1.20 -9.12 -1.39
CA SER A 96 -1.40 -10.53 -1.68
C SER A 96 -0.11 -11.35 -1.55
N GLN A 97 1.05 -10.68 -1.38
CA GLN A 97 2.35 -11.29 -1.08
C GLN A 97 2.57 -11.57 0.40
N ILE A 98 1.75 -10.99 1.28
CA ILE A 98 1.90 -11.08 2.74
C ILE A 98 0.60 -11.53 3.41
N TYR A 99 -0.53 -11.34 2.74
CA TYR A 99 -1.85 -11.55 3.29
C TYR A 99 -2.79 -12.21 2.27
N PRO A 100 -3.50 -13.30 2.62
CA PRO A 100 -3.26 -14.30 3.67
C PRO A 100 -2.56 -15.56 3.11
N THR A 101 -1.49 -15.39 2.33
CA THR A 101 -1.06 -16.43 1.36
C THR A 101 0.33 -17.01 1.61
N LEU A 102 1.12 -16.49 2.54
CA LEU A 102 2.49 -16.98 2.73
C LEU A 102 2.47 -18.44 3.20
N PRO A 103 3.05 -19.39 2.44
CA PRO A 103 3.24 -20.76 2.88
C PRO A 103 4.16 -20.83 4.11
N ALA A 104 4.19 -21.97 4.78
CA ALA A 104 5.17 -22.20 5.85
C ALA A 104 6.61 -22.03 5.36
N GLY A 105 7.48 -21.46 6.20
CA GLY A 105 8.89 -21.21 5.90
C GLY A 105 9.42 -19.90 6.45
N ASP A 106 10.70 -19.64 6.18
CA ASP A 106 11.38 -18.43 6.61
C ASP A 106 11.41 -17.37 5.50
N TYR A 107 11.04 -16.15 5.87
CA TYR A 107 10.92 -15.03 4.94
C TYR A 107 11.73 -13.82 5.37
N ALA A 108 12.29 -13.14 4.38
CA ALA A 108 12.88 -11.83 4.45
C ALA A 108 11.91 -10.81 3.82
N ILE A 109 11.34 -9.93 4.64
CA ILE A 109 10.30 -8.99 4.22
C ILE A 109 10.76 -7.54 4.36
N ARG A 110 10.50 -6.73 3.33
CA ARG A 110 10.74 -5.29 3.31
C ARG A 110 9.50 -4.56 2.79
N PHE A 111 9.26 -3.37 3.32
CA PHE A 111 8.34 -2.40 2.76
C PHE A 111 9.09 -1.41 1.87
N HIS A 112 8.48 -1.02 0.77
CA HIS A 112 8.99 -0.05 -0.20
C HIS A 112 7.97 1.07 -0.35
N TYR A 113 8.45 2.31 -0.35
CA TYR A 113 7.65 3.50 -0.63
C TYR A 113 8.37 4.35 -1.69
N SER A 114 7.67 4.77 -2.75
CA SER A 114 8.27 5.57 -3.81
C SER A 114 7.30 6.58 -4.42
N THR A 115 7.78 7.81 -4.56
CA THR A 115 7.12 8.94 -5.22
C THR A 115 7.91 9.41 -6.45
N LEU A 116 8.82 8.58 -6.95
CA LEU A 116 9.74 8.96 -8.05
C LEU A 116 9.05 9.12 -9.41
N GLU A 117 7.83 8.62 -9.58
CA GLU A 117 7.14 8.61 -10.87
C GLU A 117 6.88 10.03 -11.41
N PRO A 118 7.49 10.40 -12.55
CA PRO A 118 7.28 11.71 -13.16
C PRO A 118 5.92 11.88 -13.83
N GLN A 119 5.28 10.81 -14.30
CA GLN A 119 4.00 10.88 -15.03
C GLN A 119 2.85 11.09 -14.05
N GLN A 120 2.23 12.27 -14.10
CA GLN A 120 1.15 12.65 -13.19
C GLN A 120 -0.09 11.77 -13.35
N GLU A 121 -0.32 11.23 -14.54
CA GLU A 121 -1.45 10.34 -14.87
C GLU A 121 -1.46 9.10 -13.97
N ARG A 122 -0.29 8.56 -13.64
CA ARG A 122 -0.15 7.40 -12.73
C ARG A 122 -0.50 7.72 -11.28
N TRP A 123 -0.75 8.97 -10.93
CA TRP A 123 -1.26 9.38 -9.62
C TRP A 123 -2.77 9.55 -9.61
N MET A 124 -3.43 9.73 -10.75
CA MET A 124 -4.78 10.32 -10.79
C MET A 124 -5.92 9.34 -10.54
N GLY A 125 -5.72 8.04 -10.77
CA GLY A 125 -6.81 7.06 -10.70
C GLY A 125 -7.77 7.16 -11.89
N TRP A 126 -8.87 6.40 -11.82
CA TRP A 126 -9.92 6.36 -12.82
C TRP A 126 -11.32 6.35 -12.17
N SER A 127 -11.93 7.53 -12.03
CA SER A 127 -13.35 7.63 -11.71
C SER A 127 -14.28 7.45 -12.92
N SER A 128 -15.42 6.80 -12.69
CA SER A 128 -16.54 6.75 -13.62
C SER A 128 -17.41 8.01 -13.53
N LEU A 129 -18.14 8.29 -14.62
CA LEU A 129 -19.14 9.37 -14.67
C LEU A 129 -20.30 9.06 -13.70
N PRO A 130 -20.63 9.93 -12.73
CA PRO A 130 -21.81 9.78 -11.89
C PRO A 130 -23.11 9.86 -12.73
N PRO A 131 -24.16 9.11 -12.37
CA PRO A 131 -25.40 9.03 -13.17
C PRO A 131 -26.20 10.34 -13.21
N ASP A 132 -25.96 11.23 -12.24
CA ASP A 132 -26.68 12.49 -12.01
C ASP A 132 -25.93 13.73 -12.52
N VAL A 133 -24.79 13.55 -13.20
CA VAL A 133 -23.94 14.65 -13.68
C VAL A 133 -23.82 14.58 -15.19
N THR A 134 -24.02 15.71 -15.88
CA THR A 134 -23.80 15.76 -17.33
C THR A 134 -22.34 15.50 -17.68
N GLN A 135 -22.07 15.01 -18.89
CA GLN A 135 -20.68 14.76 -19.32
C GLN A 135 -19.83 16.04 -19.29
N GLU A 136 -20.43 17.21 -19.58
CA GLU A 136 -19.74 18.50 -19.55
C GLU A 136 -19.36 18.91 -18.13
N GLU A 137 -20.32 18.86 -17.19
CA GLU A 137 -20.08 19.15 -15.78
C GLU A 137 -19.02 18.22 -15.18
N TRP A 138 -19.07 16.93 -15.53
CA TRP A 138 -18.06 15.95 -15.11
C TRP A 138 -16.67 16.30 -15.62
N ARG A 139 -16.53 16.65 -16.90
CA ARG A 139 -15.24 17.07 -17.47
C ARG A 139 -14.71 18.32 -16.78
N ALA A 140 -15.56 19.31 -16.52
CA ALA A 140 -15.18 20.54 -15.82
C ALA A 140 -14.76 20.27 -14.36
N ARG A 141 -15.48 19.39 -13.65
CA ARG A 141 -15.14 18.98 -12.28
C ARG A 141 -13.82 18.22 -12.25
N THR A 142 -13.66 17.21 -13.09
CA THR A 142 -12.44 16.39 -13.17
C THR A 142 -11.23 17.22 -13.56
N LYS A 143 -11.37 18.20 -14.46
CA LYS A 143 -10.30 19.13 -14.82
C LYS A 143 -9.84 19.94 -13.60
N ARG A 144 -10.76 20.61 -12.91
CA ARG A 144 -10.46 21.42 -11.71
C ARG A 144 -9.83 20.57 -10.61
N HIS A 145 -10.37 19.38 -10.37
CA HIS A 145 -9.86 18.42 -9.40
C HIS A 145 -8.42 18.02 -9.72
N ARG A 146 -8.16 17.59 -10.96
CA ARG A 146 -6.81 17.19 -11.40
C ARG A 146 -5.82 18.35 -11.32
N GLU A 147 -6.22 19.57 -11.66
CA GLU A 147 -5.37 20.76 -11.49
C GLU A 147 -5.00 21.00 -10.02
N ALA A 148 -5.97 20.91 -9.09
CA ALA A 148 -5.70 21.05 -7.67
C ALA A 148 -4.76 19.96 -7.13
N VAL A 149 -4.99 18.70 -7.52
CA VAL A 149 -4.10 17.58 -7.17
C VAL A 149 -2.69 17.80 -7.70
N ARG A 150 -2.54 18.24 -8.96
CA ARG A 150 -1.22 18.50 -9.56
C ARG A 150 -0.42 19.53 -8.77
N GLN A 151 -1.08 20.59 -8.30
CA GLN A 151 -0.43 21.60 -7.44
C GLN A 151 0.05 21.02 -6.11
N GLN A 152 -0.70 20.07 -5.53
CA GLN A 152 -0.26 19.38 -4.32
C GLN A 152 0.89 18.40 -4.58
N LEU A 153 0.85 17.65 -5.70
CA LEU A 153 1.92 16.73 -6.10
C LEU A 153 3.27 17.45 -6.31
N GLN A 154 3.27 18.72 -6.74
CA GLN A 154 4.49 19.52 -6.83
C GLN A 154 5.21 19.71 -5.48
N ARG A 155 4.48 19.57 -4.36
CA ARG A 155 5.03 19.68 -2.99
C ARG A 155 5.51 18.33 -2.44
N VAL A 156 5.17 17.24 -3.11
CA VAL A 156 5.59 15.89 -2.72
C VAL A 156 7.04 15.71 -3.18
N PRO A 157 7.99 15.44 -2.26
CA PRO A 157 9.36 15.21 -2.66
C PRO A 157 9.44 13.90 -3.45
N ARG A 158 10.37 13.83 -4.40
CA ARG A 158 10.69 12.60 -5.10
C ARG A 158 11.62 11.76 -4.25
N VAL A 159 11.08 10.73 -3.62
CA VAL A 159 11.83 9.86 -2.71
C VAL A 159 11.61 8.39 -3.05
N ARG A 160 12.60 7.58 -2.71
CA ARG A 160 12.51 6.13 -2.64
C ARG A 160 12.99 5.69 -1.26
N LEU A 161 12.09 5.10 -0.50
CA LEU A 161 12.33 4.61 0.85
C LEU A 161 12.18 3.09 0.87
N VAL A 162 13.04 2.45 1.65
CA VAL A 162 13.00 1.01 1.90
C VAL A 162 13.11 0.81 3.40
N SER A 163 12.21 0.00 3.98
CA SER A 163 12.24 -0.28 5.41
C SER A 163 13.47 -1.11 5.80
N ASN A 164 13.70 -1.21 7.11
CA ASN A 164 14.51 -2.29 7.64
C ASN A 164 13.94 -3.66 7.23
N LEU A 165 14.83 -4.67 7.20
CA LEU A 165 14.43 -6.04 6.94
C LEU A 165 13.75 -6.63 8.18
N VAL A 166 12.60 -7.25 7.99
CA VAL A 166 11.92 -8.08 9.00
C VAL A 166 12.04 -9.53 8.61
N ARG A 167 12.44 -10.38 9.55
CA ARG A 167 12.46 -11.83 9.35
C ARG A 167 11.20 -12.43 9.96
N VAL A 168 10.48 -13.20 9.17
CA VAL A 168 9.26 -13.88 9.62
C VAL A 168 9.41 -15.36 9.42
N HIS A 169 9.15 -16.13 10.47
CA HIS A 169 8.97 -17.56 10.40
C HIS A 169 7.48 -17.86 10.33
N VAL A 170 7.04 -18.55 9.28
CA VAL A 170 5.66 -18.99 9.11
C VAL A 170 5.58 -20.47 9.43
N GLU A 171 4.88 -20.82 10.49
CA GLU A 171 4.57 -22.20 10.86
C GLU A 171 3.46 -22.76 9.96
N PRO A 172 3.34 -24.09 9.81
CA PRO A 172 2.18 -24.71 9.16
C PRO A 172 0.85 -24.22 9.74
N ALA A 173 -0.22 -24.25 8.95
CA ALA A 173 -1.54 -23.83 9.40
C ALA A 173 -1.96 -24.60 10.67
N ARG A 174 -2.55 -23.89 11.64
CA ARG A 174 -3.08 -24.53 12.85
C ARG A 174 -4.23 -25.46 12.46
N LEU A 175 -4.22 -26.67 13.00
CA LEU A 175 -5.39 -27.55 12.90
C LEU A 175 -6.59 -26.85 13.56
N PRO A 176 -7.78 -26.88 12.94
CA PRO A 176 -8.97 -26.33 13.56
C PRO A 176 -9.21 -27.01 14.92
N VAL A 177 -9.51 -26.22 15.96
CA VAL A 177 -9.79 -26.70 17.32
C VAL A 177 -10.87 -27.81 17.35
N ALA A 178 -11.76 -27.83 16.36
CA ALA A 178 -12.78 -28.87 16.17
C ALA A 178 -12.23 -30.29 15.90
N GLN A 179 -10.94 -30.46 15.63
CA GLN A 179 -10.32 -31.77 15.39
C GLN A 179 -9.52 -32.32 16.59
N LEU A 180 -9.47 -31.60 17.71
CA LEU A 180 -8.69 -31.97 18.91
C LEU A 180 -9.53 -32.66 20.02
N GLY A 181 -10.77 -33.05 19.73
CA GLY A 181 -11.72 -33.53 20.75
C GLY A 181 -12.62 -34.69 20.32
N ALA A 182 -12.11 -35.62 19.53
CA ALA A 182 -12.76 -36.90 19.27
C ALA A 182 -11.81 -38.05 19.64
N GLU A 183 -11.67 -38.29 20.95
CA GLU A 183 -11.26 -39.57 21.50
C GLU A 183 -12.39 -40.13 22.37
#